data_AF-A0A0F8HX58-F1
#
_entry.id   AF-A0A0F8HX58-F1
#
_cell.length_a   1.000
_cell.length_b   1.000
_cell.length_c   1.000
_cell.angle_alpha   90.00
_cell.angle_beta   90.00
_cell.angle_gamma   90.00
#
_symmetry.space_group_name_H-M   'P 1'
#
loop_
_entity.id
_entity.type
_entity.pdbx_description
1 polymer ?
#
loop_
_entity_poly.entity_id
_entity_poly.type
_entity_poly.pdbx_seq_one_letter_code
_entity_poly.pdbx_strand_id
1 'polypeptide(L)'
;MLTSDLLVTRISRGNIRPAYAVFDSENLELAGLLIETFRQHVGKTYGDLLTELEGYEEMNYRFIRGLSQLLGRRAVVETSSAVDPSRAREAVFEACGGMALFSEERQKALQIAAKNLSVSVSDLEKSLWADLEENQVLKEFDPPAPAEILRQYNISLTQTLLFRAIDLDIWITGDFQRVLWKILRFGLMYSLEDAQEEGGMKENKGEKKLIKENERKESPVKESERKESLIKQNKRNDENEEIEKLK
;
A
#
# COMPACT_ATOMS: atom_id res chain seq x y z
N MET A 1 3.61 -6.51 2.67
CA MET A 1 2.17 -6.85 2.58
C MET A 1 1.82 -7.34 1.19
N LEU A 2 1.17 -8.48 1.09
CA LEU A 2 0.59 -8.98 -0.17
C LEU A 2 -0.84 -8.44 -0.34
N THR A 3 -1.40 -8.50 -1.55
CA THR A 3 -2.86 -8.34 -1.74
C THR A 3 -3.62 -9.46 -1.01
N SER A 4 -4.87 -9.17 -0.62
CA SER A 4 -5.73 -10.14 0.08
C SER A 4 -5.92 -11.45 -0.71
N ASP A 5 -5.94 -11.37 -2.04
CA ASP A 5 -6.17 -12.51 -2.93
C ASP A 5 -4.97 -13.48 -2.96
N LEU A 6 -3.79 -13.00 -2.60
CA LEU A 6 -2.56 -13.79 -2.46
C LEU A 6 -2.33 -14.31 -1.03
N LEU A 7 -3.23 -14.02 -0.07
CA LEU A 7 -3.11 -14.49 1.30
C LEU A 7 -3.38 -16.01 1.40
N VAL A 8 -2.33 -16.80 1.58
CA VAL A 8 -2.42 -18.24 1.83
C VAL A 8 -2.43 -18.52 3.34
N THR A 9 -3.48 -19.17 3.82
CA THR A 9 -3.63 -19.56 5.24
C THR A 9 -4.07 -21.01 5.38
N ARG A 10 -3.84 -21.58 6.56
CA ARG A 10 -4.39 -22.87 7.00
C ARG A 10 -5.32 -22.60 8.17
N ILE A 11 -6.54 -23.14 8.10
CA ILE A 11 -7.55 -23.01 9.15
C ILE A 11 -7.69 -24.37 9.84
N SER A 12 -7.58 -24.41 11.17
CA SER A 12 -7.76 -25.63 11.96
C SER A 12 -8.26 -25.32 13.36
N ARG A 13 -9.35 -25.96 13.78
CA ARG A 13 -9.94 -25.81 15.14
C ARG A 13 -10.12 -24.33 15.54
N GLY A 14 -10.73 -23.52 14.68
CA GLY A 14 -10.94 -22.08 14.89
C GLY A 14 -9.69 -21.20 14.75
N ASN A 15 -8.49 -21.77 14.64
CA ASN A 15 -7.24 -21.01 14.49
C ASN A 15 -6.92 -20.81 13.02
N ILE A 16 -6.56 -19.58 12.64
CA ILE A 16 -6.05 -19.23 11.31
C ILE A 16 -4.55 -19.00 11.42
N ARG A 17 -3.75 -19.70 10.59
CA ARG A 17 -2.29 -19.56 10.55
C ARG A 17 -1.82 -19.27 9.12
N PRO A 18 -0.87 -18.34 8.90
CA PRO A 18 -0.25 -18.18 7.59
C PRO A 18 0.38 -19.50 7.11
N ALA A 19 0.27 -19.79 5.81
CA ALA A 19 1.01 -20.87 5.19
C ALA A 19 2.40 -20.34 4.77
N TYR A 20 3.33 -20.28 5.71
CA TYR A 20 4.68 -19.82 5.45
C TYR A 20 5.41 -20.71 4.43
N ALA A 21 6.16 -20.06 3.53
CA ALA A 21 7.12 -20.72 2.67
C ALA A 21 8.27 -21.30 3.50
N VAL A 22 8.73 -22.48 3.10
CA VAL A 22 9.85 -23.20 3.71
C VAL A 22 11.14 -22.79 3.00
N PHE A 23 12.28 -22.92 3.68
CA PHE A 23 13.61 -22.62 3.15
C PHE A 23 14.29 -23.91 2.66
N ASP A 24 13.59 -24.65 1.80
CA ASP A 24 14.11 -25.82 1.09
C ASP A 24 14.73 -25.41 -0.26
N SER A 25 15.38 -26.35 -0.94
CA SER A 25 16.04 -26.10 -2.22
C SER A 25 15.03 -25.65 -3.29
N GLU A 26 13.87 -26.29 -3.36
CA GLU A 26 12.82 -25.99 -4.36
C GLU A 26 12.34 -24.53 -4.27
N ASN A 27 11.96 -24.05 -3.07
CA ASN A 27 11.51 -22.67 -2.91
C ASN A 27 12.66 -21.65 -3.09
N LEU A 28 13.91 -22.01 -2.78
CA LEU A 28 15.09 -21.16 -2.98
C LEU A 28 15.49 -21.07 -4.46
N GLU A 29 15.40 -22.18 -5.20
CA GLU A 29 15.64 -22.25 -6.65
C GLU A 29 14.56 -21.47 -7.40
N LEU A 30 13.28 -21.64 -7.06
CA LEU A 30 12.18 -20.85 -7.62
C LEU A 30 12.36 -19.35 -7.35
N ALA A 31 12.70 -18.97 -6.10
CA ALA A 31 12.98 -17.58 -5.78
C ALA A 31 14.17 -17.02 -6.58
N GLY A 32 15.24 -17.82 -6.75
CA GLY A 32 16.40 -17.46 -7.59
C GLY A 32 16.05 -17.29 -9.06
N LEU A 33 15.22 -18.17 -9.62
CA LEU A 33 14.70 -18.10 -10.99
C LEU A 33 13.95 -16.78 -11.21
N LEU A 34 12.97 -16.47 -10.36
CA LEU A 34 12.19 -15.23 -10.47
C LEU A 34 13.08 -13.97 -10.36
N ILE A 35 14.06 -13.97 -9.44
CA ILE A 35 15.02 -12.86 -9.31
C ILE A 35 15.82 -12.67 -10.61
N GLU A 36 16.28 -13.76 -11.23
CA GLU A 36 17.06 -13.71 -12.47
C GLU A 36 16.20 -13.32 -13.68
N THR A 37 14.95 -13.78 -13.77
CA THR A 37 13.97 -13.32 -14.77
C THR A 37 13.79 -11.79 -14.70
N PHE A 38 13.62 -11.21 -13.50
CA PHE A 38 13.56 -9.75 -13.34
C PHE A 38 14.85 -9.05 -13.83
N ARG A 39 16.04 -9.60 -13.54
CA ARG A 39 17.32 -9.05 -14.03
C ARG A 39 17.45 -9.08 -15.55
N GLN A 40 16.95 -10.15 -16.19
CA GLN A 40 16.97 -10.31 -17.65
C GLN A 40 15.91 -9.47 -18.39
N HIS A 41 15.00 -8.83 -17.65
CA HIS A 41 13.99 -7.92 -18.20
C HIS A 41 14.31 -6.44 -18.00
N VAL A 42 15.43 -6.11 -17.36
CA VAL A 42 15.93 -4.73 -17.31
C VAL A 42 16.20 -4.22 -18.74
N GLY A 43 15.52 -3.14 -19.13
CA GLY A 43 15.52 -2.56 -20.47
C GLY A 43 14.42 -3.07 -21.41
N LYS A 44 13.59 -4.04 -20.99
CA LYS A 44 12.43 -4.55 -21.74
C LYS A 44 11.11 -3.96 -21.22
N THR A 45 10.00 -4.27 -21.90
CA THR A 45 8.66 -3.93 -21.40
C THR A 45 8.36 -4.75 -20.15
N TYR A 46 7.53 -4.20 -19.26
CA TYR A 46 7.07 -4.89 -18.07
C TYR A 46 6.00 -5.95 -18.42
N GLY A 47 5.28 -5.81 -19.54
CA GLY A 47 4.39 -6.83 -20.10
C GLY A 47 5.13 -8.10 -20.56
N ASP A 48 6.32 -7.97 -21.16
CA ASP A 48 7.18 -9.14 -21.49
C ASP A 48 7.53 -9.92 -20.22
N LEU A 49 7.91 -9.20 -19.15
CA LEU A 49 8.21 -9.77 -17.84
C LEU A 49 6.98 -10.46 -17.23
N LEU A 50 5.80 -9.82 -17.24
CA LEU A 50 4.57 -10.42 -16.74
C LEU A 50 4.23 -11.72 -17.49
N THR A 51 4.41 -11.73 -18.82
CA THR A 51 4.17 -12.93 -19.66
C THR A 51 5.12 -14.08 -19.32
N GLU A 52 6.41 -13.80 -19.07
CA GLU A 52 7.36 -14.84 -18.64
C GLU A 52 7.04 -15.36 -17.23
N LEU A 53 6.62 -14.48 -16.31
CA LEU A 53 6.23 -14.85 -14.95
C LEU A 53 4.96 -15.71 -14.90
N GLU A 54 3.97 -15.44 -15.77
CA GLU A 54 2.78 -16.28 -15.93
C GLU A 54 3.14 -17.70 -16.37
N GLY A 55 4.18 -17.85 -17.20
CA GLY A 55 4.71 -19.15 -17.64
C GLY A 55 5.21 -20.06 -16.51
N TYR A 56 5.48 -19.53 -15.32
CA TYR A 56 5.89 -20.33 -14.15
C TYR A 56 4.71 -20.79 -13.27
N GLU A 57 3.49 -20.27 -13.47
CA GLU A 57 2.40 -20.39 -12.49
C GLU A 57 1.79 -21.80 -12.31
N GLU A 58 2.18 -22.77 -13.15
CA GLU A 58 1.56 -24.11 -13.27
C GLU A 58 1.39 -24.87 -11.94
N MET A 59 2.35 -24.74 -11.01
CA MET A 59 2.35 -25.47 -9.72
C MET A 59 1.72 -24.68 -8.57
N ASN A 60 1.98 -23.36 -8.46
CA ASN A 60 1.60 -22.56 -7.29
C ASN A 60 1.52 -21.06 -7.60
N TYR A 61 0.54 -20.67 -8.42
CA TYR A 61 0.30 -19.28 -8.83
C TYR A 61 0.29 -18.26 -7.66
N ARG A 62 -0.28 -18.60 -6.49
CA ARG A 62 -0.37 -17.66 -5.34
C ARG A 62 0.99 -17.35 -4.75
N PHE A 63 1.88 -18.34 -4.70
CA PHE A 63 3.25 -18.16 -4.21
C PHE A 63 4.08 -17.37 -5.21
N ILE A 64 4.01 -17.71 -6.49
CA ILE A 64 4.74 -17.04 -7.57
C ILE A 64 4.31 -15.58 -7.70
N ARG A 65 3.01 -15.29 -7.85
CA ARG A 65 2.49 -13.91 -7.83
C ARG A 65 2.86 -13.18 -6.54
N GLY A 66 2.90 -13.88 -5.41
CA GLY A 66 3.33 -13.32 -4.13
C GLY A 66 4.80 -12.90 -4.10
N LEU A 67 5.71 -13.70 -4.66
CA LEU A 67 7.11 -13.36 -4.84
C LEU A 67 7.28 -12.25 -5.89
N SER A 68 6.65 -12.37 -7.05
CA SER A 68 6.68 -11.35 -8.12
C SER A 68 6.20 -9.98 -7.64
N GLN A 69 5.14 -9.92 -6.82
CA GLN A 69 4.68 -8.65 -6.23
C GLN A 69 5.72 -8.03 -5.27
N LEU A 70 6.55 -8.84 -4.62
CA LEU A 70 7.61 -8.36 -3.72
C LEU A 70 8.87 -7.94 -4.50
N LEU A 71 9.19 -8.64 -5.58
CA LEU A 71 10.26 -8.27 -6.51
C LEU A 71 9.91 -6.99 -7.30
N GLY A 72 8.67 -6.84 -7.75
CA GLY A 72 8.17 -5.63 -8.41
C GLY A 72 8.26 -4.36 -7.56
N ARG A 73 8.33 -4.47 -6.22
CA ARG A 73 8.60 -3.32 -5.33
C ARG A 73 10.07 -2.89 -5.27
N ARG A 74 10.97 -3.70 -5.81
CA ARG A 74 12.40 -3.42 -6.00
C ARG A 74 12.75 -3.08 -7.45
N ALA A 75 11.74 -3.08 -8.31
CA ALA A 75 11.83 -2.61 -9.69
C ALA A 75 11.53 -1.10 -9.76
N VAL A 76 12.27 -0.39 -10.60
CA VAL A 76 11.95 0.97 -11.04
C VAL A 76 11.44 0.86 -12.46
N VAL A 77 10.17 1.20 -12.66
CA VAL A 77 9.46 1.13 -13.93
C VAL A 77 9.17 2.55 -14.42
N GLU A 78 9.44 2.84 -15.69
CA GLU A 78 9.27 4.18 -16.28
C GLU A 78 8.43 4.16 -17.57
N THR A 79 7.59 5.18 -17.73
CA THR A 79 6.81 5.45 -18.96
C THR A 79 7.71 5.99 -20.07
N SER A 80 7.97 5.19 -21.09
CA SER A 80 8.71 5.60 -22.28
C SER A 80 7.76 6.17 -23.35
N SER A 81 7.58 7.49 -23.37
CA SER A 81 6.66 8.19 -24.29
C SER A 81 7.28 9.45 -24.88
N ALA A 82 7.00 9.74 -26.16
CA ALA A 82 7.44 10.97 -26.83
C ALA A 82 6.55 12.18 -26.50
N VAL A 83 5.28 11.92 -26.15
CA VAL A 83 4.30 12.90 -25.67
C VAL A 83 3.63 12.30 -24.43
N ASP A 84 3.24 13.14 -23.47
CA ASP A 84 2.37 12.74 -22.36
C ASP A 84 1.16 11.89 -22.86
N PRO A 85 0.97 10.66 -22.35
CA PRO A 85 -0.08 9.76 -22.84
C PRO A 85 -1.51 10.31 -22.72
N SER A 86 -1.79 11.13 -21.70
CA SER A 86 -3.10 11.75 -21.55
C SER A 86 -3.35 12.78 -22.65
N ARG A 87 -2.37 13.65 -22.94
CA ARG A 87 -2.42 14.60 -24.06
C ARG A 87 -2.47 13.93 -25.43
N ALA A 88 -1.74 12.82 -25.60
CA ALA A 88 -1.79 12.03 -26.83
C ALA A 88 -3.22 11.49 -27.06
N ARG A 89 -3.86 10.94 -26.02
CA ARG A 89 -5.24 10.44 -26.08
C ARG A 89 -6.26 11.56 -26.34
N GLU A 90 -6.14 12.69 -25.65
CA GLU A 90 -6.99 13.87 -25.83
C GLU A 90 -6.95 14.37 -27.29
N ALA A 91 -5.76 14.61 -27.85
CA ALA A 91 -5.60 15.10 -29.22
C ALA A 91 -6.14 14.12 -30.28
N VAL A 92 -6.00 12.80 -30.08
CA VAL A 92 -6.53 11.78 -31.00
C VAL A 92 -8.06 11.69 -30.94
N PHE A 93 -8.64 11.75 -29.74
CA PHE A 93 -10.10 11.69 -29.59
C PHE A 93 -10.78 12.97 -30.08
N GLU A 94 -10.20 14.15 -29.84
CA GLU A 94 -10.66 15.41 -30.43
C GLU A 94 -10.58 15.39 -31.96
N ALA A 95 -9.44 14.96 -32.52
CA ALA A 95 -9.25 14.86 -33.98
C ALA A 95 -10.18 13.84 -34.67
N CYS A 96 -10.69 12.85 -33.93
CA CYS A 96 -11.65 11.87 -34.45
C CYS A 96 -13.10 12.38 -34.41
N GLY A 97 -13.44 13.31 -33.51
CA GLY A 97 -14.79 13.88 -33.38
C GLY A 97 -15.89 12.88 -33.01
N GLY A 98 -15.55 11.67 -32.57
CA GLY A 98 -16.48 10.56 -32.35
C GLY A 98 -15.78 9.21 -32.34
N MET A 99 -16.52 8.15 -32.71
CA MET A 99 -15.99 6.80 -32.88
C MET A 99 -15.63 6.56 -34.36
N ALA A 100 -14.36 6.26 -34.65
CA ALA A 100 -13.95 5.77 -35.96
C ALA A 100 -14.53 4.36 -36.20
N LEU A 101 -15.33 4.20 -37.24
CA LEU A 101 -15.90 2.92 -37.66
C LEU A 101 -15.05 2.26 -38.75
N PHE A 102 -14.27 3.05 -39.49
CA PHE A 102 -13.40 2.59 -40.57
C PHE A 102 -11.92 2.92 -40.30
N SER A 103 -11.02 2.05 -40.81
CA SER A 103 -9.57 2.22 -40.63
C SER A 103 -9.04 3.56 -41.19
N GLU A 104 -9.64 4.04 -42.28
CA GLU A 104 -9.30 5.36 -42.84
C GLU A 104 -9.60 6.52 -41.89
N GLU A 105 -10.69 6.46 -41.13
CA GLU A 105 -11.08 7.50 -40.18
C GLU A 105 -10.09 7.55 -39.01
N ARG A 106 -9.74 6.37 -38.47
CA ARG A 106 -8.66 6.21 -37.48
C ARG A 106 -7.36 6.81 -37.98
N GLN A 107 -6.96 6.49 -39.22
CA GLN A 107 -5.68 6.95 -39.77
C GLN A 107 -5.66 8.46 -40.03
N LYS A 108 -6.78 9.05 -40.47
CA LYS A 108 -6.95 10.51 -40.61
C LYS A 108 -6.86 11.22 -39.24
N ALA A 109 -7.55 10.71 -38.21
CA ALA A 109 -7.51 11.27 -36.86
C ALA A 109 -6.08 11.25 -36.27
N LEU A 110 -5.36 10.13 -36.42
CA LEU A 110 -3.97 10.00 -35.98
C LEU A 110 -3.03 10.95 -36.72
N GLN A 111 -3.20 11.16 -38.03
CA GLN A 111 -2.39 12.12 -38.79
C GLN A 111 -2.64 13.57 -38.34
N ILE A 112 -3.89 13.94 -38.05
CA ILE A 112 -4.24 15.27 -37.54
C ILE A 112 -3.63 15.49 -36.15
N ALA A 113 -3.82 14.54 -35.23
CA ALA A 113 -3.27 14.62 -33.88
C ALA A 113 -1.73 14.64 -33.86
N ALA A 114 -1.07 13.80 -34.67
CA ALA A 114 0.39 13.78 -34.81
C ALA A 114 0.94 15.11 -35.33
N LYS A 115 0.25 15.73 -36.30
CA LYS A 115 0.58 17.06 -36.81
C LYS A 115 0.40 18.15 -35.73
N ASN A 116 -0.68 18.11 -34.96
CA ASN A 116 -0.94 19.07 -33.89
C ASN A 116 0.12 18.98 -32.77
N LEU A 117 0.55 17.76 -32.43
CA LEU A 117 1.56 17.48 -31.41
C LEU A 117 3.00 17.52 -31.93
N SER A 118 3.22 17.76 -33.23
CA SER A 118 4.54 17.81 -33.88
C SER A 118 5.39 16.53 -33.72
N VAL A 119 4.74 15.35 -33.71
CA VAL A 119 5.40 14.04 -33.58
C VAL A 119 5.08 13.13 -34.78
N SER A 120 5.81 12.01 -34.91
CA SER A 120 5.47 11.00 -35.91
C SER A 120 4.20 10.24 -35.50
N VAL A 121 3.46 9.70 -36.47
CA VAL A 121 2.28 8.86 -36.19
C VAL A 121 2.65 7.61 -35.40
N SER A 122 3.82 7.01 -35.66
CA SER A 122 4.27 5.80 -34.93
C SER A 122 4.63 6.11 -33.47
N ASP A 123 5.24 7.26 -33.21
CA ASP A 123 5.60 7.66 -31.84
C ASP A 123 4.36 8.13 -31.06
N LEU A 124 3.38 8.73 -31.74
CA LEU A 124 2.07 9.01 -31.17
C LEU A 124 1.34 7.70 -30.80
N GLU A 125 1.27 6.72 -31.70
CA GLU A 125 0.61 5.43 -31.44
C GLU A 125 1.24 4.71 -30.24
N LYS A 126 2.57 4.72 -30.10
CA LYS A 126 3.25 4.20 -28.90
C LYS A 126 2.92 5.00 -27.65
N SER A 127 2.89 6.34 -27.76
CA SER A 127 2.66 7.22 -26.62
C SER A 127 1.22 7.15 -26.08
N LEU A 128 0.23 6.75 -26.89
CA LEU A 128 -1.18 6.65 -26.47
C LEU A 128 -1.42 5.76 -25.24
N TRP A 129 -0.62 4.69 -25.10
CA TRP A 129 -0.80 3.66 -24.07
C TRP A 129 0.49 3.35 -23.29
N ALA A 130 1.52 4.19 -23.41
CA ALA A 130 2.80 4.02 -22.71
C ALA A 130 2.70 4.14 -21.18
N ASP A 131 1.61 4.73 -20.67
CA ASP A 131 1.26 4.80 -19.26
C ASP A 131 0.65 3.49 -18.72
N LEU A 132 0.21 2.57 -19.58
CA LEU A 132 -0.31 1.27 -19.17
C LEU A 132 0.83 0.38 -18.65
N GLU A 133 0.62 -0.30 -17.51
CA GLU A 133 1.65 -1.08 -16.79
C GLU A 133 2.41 -2.05 -17.71
N GLU A 134 1.70 -2.75 -18.62
CA GLU A 134 2.29 -3.66 -19.61
C GLU A 134 3.27 -2.99 -20.58
N ASN A 135 3.05 -1.73 -20.95
CA ASN A 135 3.86 -0.98 -21.92
C ASN A 135 4.99 -0.16 -21.29
N GLN A 136 5.01 -0.02 -19.96
CA GLN A 136 6.09 0.65 -19.27
C GLN A 136 7.39 -0.18 -19.32
N VAL A 137 8.54 0.47 -19.17
CA VAL A 137 9.86 -0.17 -19.28
C VAL A 137 10.45 -0.41 -17.89
N LEU A 138 10.94 -1.63 -17.64
CA LEU A 138 11.70 -1.93 -16.42
C LEU A 138 13.10 -1.32 -16.54
N LYS A 139 13.37 -0.22 -15.85
CA LYS A 139 14.62 0.54 -15.97
C LYS A 139 15.71 0.06 -15.02
N GLU A 140 15.37 -0.19 -13.77
CA GLU A 140 16.30 -0.64 -12.74
C GLU A 140 15.66 -1.73 -11.88
N PHE A 141 16.48 -2.60 -11.31
CA PHE A 141 16.03 -3.64 -10.39
C PHE A 141 17.11 -3.92 -9.34
N ASP A 142 16.73 -3.88 -8.07
CA ASP A 142 17.58 -4.24 -6.92
C ASP A 142 17.37 -5.73 -6.56
N PRO A 143 18.28 -6.66 -6.94
CA PRO A 143 18.08 -8.09 -6.72
C PRO A 143 18.35 -8.48 -5.26
N PRO A 144 17.34 -8.97 -4.50
CA PRO A 144 17.55 -9.48 -3.15
C PRO A 144 18.20 -10.86 -3.18
N ALA A 145 18.68 -11.35 -2.03
CA ALA A 145 19.03 -12.76 -1.89
C ALA A 145 17.74 -13.64 -1.90
N PRO A 146 17.76 -14.87 -2.47
CA PRO A 146 16.60 -15.77 -2.46
C PRO A 146 16.03 -16.05 -1.06
N ALA A 147 16.90 -16.26 -0.06
CA ALA A 147 16.46 -16.42 1.33
C ALA A 147 15.85 -15.12 1.92
N GLU A 148 16.22 -13.94 1.43
CA GLU A 148 15.63 -12.69 1.87
C GLU A 148 14.21 -12.53 1.31
N ILE A 149 13.97 -12.83 0.03
CA ILE A 149 12.63 -12.69 -0.56
C ILE A 149 11.64 -13.69 0.08
N LEU A 150 12.06 -14.93 0.39
CA LEU A 150 11.25 -15.87 1.18
C LEU A 150 10.93 -15.35 2.59
N ARG A 151 11.89 -14.71 3.27
CA ARG A 151 11.65 -14.06 4.57
C ARG A 151 10.65 -12.91 4.45
N GLN A 152 10.77 -12.09 3.40
CA GLN A 152 9.86 -10.96 3.13
C GLN A 152 8.46 -11.41 2.71
N TYR A 153 8.34 -12.55 2.03
CA TYR A 153 7.08 -13.22 1.74
C TYR A 153 6.38 -13.68 3.02
N ASN A 154 7.08 -14.38 3.89
CA ASN A 154 6.53 -14.84 5.18
C ASN A 154 6.08 -13.65 6.05
N ILE A 155 6.88 -12.60 6.18
CA ILE A 155 6.48 -11.36 6.87
C ILE A 155 5.26 -10.72 6.21
N SER A 156 5.20 -10.69 4.88
CA SER A 156 4.08 -10.08 4.16
C SER A 156 2.78 -10.87 4.30
N LEU A 157 2.84 -12.20 4.37
CA LEU A 157 1.69 -13.05 4.72
C LEU A 157 1.17 -12.73 6.14
N THR A 158 2.06 -12.64 7.14
CA THR A 158 1.66 -12.29 8.51
C THR A 158 1.00 -10.91 8.53
N GLN A 159 1.60 -9.91 7.88
CA GLN A 159 1.04 -8.56 7.82
C GLN A 159 -0.34 -8.52 7.14
N THR A 160 -0.52 -9.20 6.01
CA THR A 160 -1.80 -9.24 5.29
C THR A 160 -2.87 -10.01 6.08
N LEU A 161 -2.50 -11.01 6.88
CA LEU A 161 -3.42 -11.65 7.82
C LEU A 161 -3.82 -10.69 8.96
N LEU A 162 -2.84 -10.02 9.59
CA LEU A 162 -3.08 -9.08 10.70
C LEU A 162 -3.92 -7.86 10.26
N PHE A 163 -3.83 -7.45 9.00
CA PHE A 163 -4.69 -6.40 8.43
C PHE A 163 -6.18 -6.77 8.38
N ARG A 164 -6.53 -8.05 8.59
CA ARG A 164 -7.90 -8.55 8.69
C ARG A 164 -8.33 -8.87 10.12
N ALA A 165 -7.47 -8.64 11.11
CA ALA A 165 -7.81 -8.79 12.52
C ALA A 165 -8.66 -7.60 13.00
N ILE A 166 -9.51 -7.85 13.99
CA ILE A 166 -10.34 -6.82 14.64
C ILE A 166 -9.52 -6.14 15.76
N ASP A 167 -8.82 -6.98 16.53
CA ASP A 167 -8.00 -6.68 17.68
C ASP A 167 -6.66 -7.45 17.60
N LEU A 168 -5.67 -7.03 18.38
CA LEU A 168 -4.36 -7.67 18.42
C LEU A 168 -3.76 -7.66 19.83
N ASP A 169 -3.74 -8.83 20.45
CA ASP A 169 -3.06 -9.08 21.70
C ASP A 169 -1.54 -9.24 21.48
N ILE A 170 -0.74 -8.39 22.13
CA ILE A 170 0.72 -8.45 22.09
C ILE A 170 1.25 -8.68 23.50
N TRP A 171 1.89 -9.83 23.71
CA TRP A 171 2.62 -10.17 24.92
C TRP A 171 4.11 -9.86 24.70
N ILE A 172 4.72 -9.10 25.61
CA ILE A 172 6.10 -8.61 25.45
C ILE A 172 6.91 -8.90 26.72
N THR A 173 7.98 -9.68 26.55
CA THR A 173 9.01 -9.87 27.57
C THR A 173 10.13 -8.84 27.39
N GLY A 174 10.43 -8.06 28.44
CA GLY A 174 11.52 -7.08 28.43
C GLY A 174 11.11 -5.64 28.09
N ASP A 175 11.78 -5.01 27.12
CA ASP A 175 11.67 -3.56 26.83
C ASP A 175 10.39 -3.22 26.05
N PHE A 176 9.25 -3.30 26.74
CA PHE A 176 7.93 -2.93 26.22
C PHE A 176 7.84 -1.45 25.80
N GLN A 177 8.69 -0.58 26.38
CA GLN A 177 8.66 0.86 26.11
C GLN A 177 8.87 1.13 24.63
N ARG A 178 9.86 0.48 23.98
CA ARG A 178 10.12 0.67 22.54
C ARG A 178 8.92 0.36 21.66
N VAL A 179 8.11 -0.61 22.03
CA VAL A 179 6.90 -0.99 21.29
C VAL A 179 5.79 0.02 21.58
N LEU A 180 5.58 0.39 22.85
CA LEU A 180 4.63 1.42 23.25
C LEU A 180 4.92 2.78 22.59
N TRP A 181 6.18 3.22 22.51
CA TRP A 181 6.57 4.44 21.79
C TRP A 181 6.23 4.40 20.29
N LYS A 182 6.34 3.24 19.63
CA LYS A 182 5.90 3.08 18.23
C LYS A 182 4.38 3.17 18.12
N ILE A 183 3.66 2.44 18.96
CA ILE A 183 2.20 2.43 19.03
C ILE A 183 1.66 3.86 19.22
N LEU A 184 2.19 4.60 20.19
CA LEU A 184 1.87 6.00 20.46
C LEU A 184 2.17 6.90 19.25
N ARG A 185 3.34 6.73 18.60
CA ARG A 185 3.73 7.51 17.42
C ARG A 185 2.81 7.26 16.22
N PHE A 186 2.25 6.06 16.07
CA PHE A 186 1.28 5.75 15.02
C PHE A 186 -0.17 6.09 15.40
N GLY A 187 -0.42 6.62 16.61
CA GLY A 187 -1.76 7.04 17.04
C GLY A 187 -2.75 5.90 17.17
N LEU A 188 -2.27 4.66 17.33
CA LEU A 188 -3.14 3.49 17.43
C LEU A 188 -3.97 3.55 18.71
N MET A 189 -5.23 3.10 18.64
CA MET A 189 -5.98 2.76 19.86
C MET A 189 -5.21 1.62 20.53
N TYR A 190 -4.73 1.89 21.73
CA TYR A 190 -3.76 1.04 22.39
C TYR A 190 -3.98 1.02 23.88
N SER A 191 -3.54 -0.13 24.40
CA SER A 191 -4.30 -0.68 25.50
C SER A 191 -3.72 -0.09 26.85
N LEU A 192 -3.72 -0.83 28.00
CA LEU A 192 -2.68 -1.02 29.06
C LEU A 192 -3.15 -2.00 30.20
N GLU A 193 -2.67 -3.26 30.23
CA GLU A 193 -3.08 -4.34 31.18
C GLU A 193 -1.87 -4.99 31.87
N ASP A 194 -1.84 -5.09 33.21
CA ASP A 194 -0.76 -5.79 33.90
C ASP A 194 -0.98 -7.31 33.87
N ALA A 195 0.04 -8.11 33.49
CA ALA A 195 -0.04 -9.56 33.65
C ALA A 195 0.24 -9.90 35.12
N GLN A 196 -0.79 -9.76 35.96
CA GLN A 196 -0.75 -10.32 37.31
C GLN A 196 -0.89 -11.85 37.21
N GLU A 197 0.12 -12.57 37.67
CA GLU A 197 0.04 -14.01 37.90
C GLU A 197 -1.07 -14.28 38.92
N GLU A 198 -2.24 -14.77 38.49
CA GLU A 198 -3.13 -15.50 39.39
C GLU A 198 -2.41 -16.78 39.82
N GLY A 199 -2.00 -16.81 41.09
CA GLY A 199 -0.82 -17.59 41.50
C GLY A 199 -1.00 -19.12 41.50
N GLY A 200 0.08 -19.90 41.38
CA GLY A 200 1.44 -19.49 41.08
C GLY A 200 2.51 -20.42 41.65
N MET A 201 3.76 -20.23 41.22
CA MET A 201 4.95 -20.45 42.04
C MET A 201 6.15 -19.71 41.43
N LYS A 202 6.54 -18.61 42.09
CA LYS A 202 7.77 -17.79 41.92
C LYS A 202 8.69 -18.16 40.74
N GLU A 203 8.85 -17.22 39.78
CA GLU A 203 10.14 -16.54 39.56
C GLU A 203 10.08 -15.34 38.58
N ASN A 204 10.32 -14.12 39.10
CA ASN A 204 10.91 -12.95 38.43
C ASN A 204 10.77 -12.77 36.89
N LYS A 205 9.76 -12.01 36.44
CA LYS A 205 9.89 -10.60 35.99
C LYS A 205 8.56 -10.08 35.43
N GLY A 206 8.24 -8.81 35.71
CA GLY A 206 6.95 -8.22 35.36
C GLY A 206 6.71 -8.17 33.84
N GLU A 207 5.64 -8.84 33.42
CA GLU A 207 5.05 -8.76 32.09
C GLU A 207 3.80 -7.86 32.14
N LYS A 208 3.54 -7.10 31.08
CA LYS A 208 2.36 -6.23 30.96
C LYS A 208 1.83 -6.27 29.53
N LYS A 209 0.59 -6.77 29.41
CA LYS A 209 -0.27 -6.74 28.22
C LYS A 209 -0.88 -5.34 28.08
N LEU A 210 -1.88 -5.16 27.21
CA LEU A 210 -2.44 -3.83 26.92
C LEU A 210 -3.98 -3.82 26.69
N ILE A 211 -4.83 -3.44 27.69
CA ILE A 211 -6.19 -2.81 27.47
C ILE A 211 -6.51 -1.42 28.18
N LYS A 212 -7.00 -0.39 27.46
CA LYS A 212 -7.38 1.00 27.81
C LYS A 212 -8.32 1.55 26.72
N GLU A 213 -9.60 1.64 27.04
CA GLU A 213 -10.54 2.50 26.32
C GLU A 213 -10.31 3.97 26.72
N ASN A 214 -10.62 4.89 25.81
CA ASN A 214 -10.77 6.31 26.13
C ASN A 214 -12.06 6.81 25.48
N GLU A 215 -12.97 7.31 26.30
CA GLU A 215 -14.17 8.01 25.85
C GLU A 215 -13.80 9.17 24.91
N ARG A 216 -14.72 9.50 24.01
CA ARG A 216 -14.54 10.52 22.97
C ARG A 216 -14.20 11.89 23.58
N LYS A 217 -12.91 12.25 23.62
CA LYS A 217 -12.51 13.65 23.81
C LYS A 217 -12.90 14.42 22.54
N GLU A 218 -13.78 15.41 22.70
CA GLU A 218 -14.07 16.35 21.61
C GLU A 218 -12.77 17.03 21.15
N SER A 219 -12.70 17.35 19.86
CA SER A 219 -11.49 17.90 19.24
C SER A 219 -11.06 19.23 19.89
N PRO A 220 -9.74 19.53 19.99
CA PRO A 220 -9.25 20.72 20.68
C PRO A 220 -9.83 22.05 20.16
N VAL A 221 -10.24 22.06 18.89
CA VAL A 221 -10.86 23.19 18.18
C VAL A 221 -12.18 23.63 18.83
N LYS A 222 -13.00 22.69 19.31
CA LYS A 222 -14.29 23.02 19.96
C LYS A 222 -14.13 23.62 21.36
N GLU A 223 -13.04 23.31 22.06
CA GLU A 223 -12.81 23.84 23.41
C GLU A 223 -12.37 25.31 23.37
N SER A 224 -11.64 25.73 22.32
CA SER A 224 -11.37 27.15 22.04
C SER A 224 -12.64 27.92 21.69
N GLU A 225 -13.51 27.38 20.83
CA GLU A 225 -14.77 28.04 20.44
C GLU A 225 -15.75 28.18 21.62
N ARG A 226 -15.83 27.18 22.52
CA ARG A 226 -16.61 27.29 23.77
C ARG A 226 -16.04 28.34 24.73
N LYS A 227 -14.72 28.46 24.86
CA LYS A 227 -14.10 29.47 25.73
C LYS A 227 -14.31 30.89 25.19
N GLU A 228 -14.19 31.13 23.88
CA GLU A 228 -14.47 32.45 23.31
C GLU A 228 -15.94 32.87 23.42
N SER A 229 -16.89 31.93 23.24
CA SER A 229 -18.31 32.22 23.36
C SER A 229 -18.73 32.53 24.79
N LEU A 230 -18.19 31.83 25.79
CA LEU A 230 -18.37 32.14 27.21
C LEU A 230 -17.79 33.52 27.58
N ILE A 231 -16.58 33.85 27.12
CA ILE A 231 -15.97 35.18 27.36
C ILE A 231 -16.80 36.30 26.72
N LYS A 232 -17.37 36.07 25.53
CA LYS A 232 -18.30 37.00 24.84
C LYS A 232 -19.69 37.06 25.48
N GLN A 233 -20.09 36.12 26.33
CA GLN A 233 -21.33 36.22 27.11
C GLN A 233 -21.11 36.99 28.41
N ASN A 234 -20.06 36.68 29.17
CA ASN A 234 -19.79 37.38 30.43
C ASN A 234 -19.59 38.89 30.22
N LYS A 235 -18.79 39.31 29.22
CA LYS A 235 -18.63 40.74 28.92
C LYS A 235 -19.94 41.47 28.61
N ARG A 236 -20.90 40.81 27.95
CA ARG A 236 -22.23 41.39 27.66
C ARG A 236 -23.15 41.40 28.87
N ASN A 237 -22.91 40.55 29.88
CA ASN A 237 -23.65 40.61 31.13
C ASN A 237 -23.07 41.71 32.03
N ASP A 238 -21.74 41.81 32.12
CA ASP A 238 -21.04 42.86 32.86
C ASP A 238 -21.42 44.27 32.36
N GLU A 239 -21.44 44.48 31.02
CA GLU A 239 -21.87 45.74 30.40
C GLU A 239 -23.36 46.07 30.68
N ASN A 240 -24.24 45.07 30.78
CA ASN A 240 -25.65 45.30 31.12
C ASN A 240 -25.86 45.61 32.61
N GLU A 241 -25.10 44.97 33.51
CA GLU A 241 -25.13 45.27 34.94
C GLU A 241 -24.61 46.67 35.28
N GLU A 242 -23.65 47.22 34.52
CA GLU A 242 -23.22 48.62 34.68
C GLU A 242 -24.30 49.62 34.22
N ILE A 243 -25.02 49.31 33.13
CA ILE A 243 -26.10 50.16 32.62
C ILE A 243 -27.31 50.18 33.57
N GLU A 244 -27.58 49.08 34.29
CA GLU A 244 -28.69 49.00 35.24
C GLU A 244 -28.40 49.70 36.59
N LYS A 245 -27.11 49.92 36.93
CA LYS A 245 -26.67 50.66 38.14
C LYS A 245 -26.60 52.19 37.95
N LEU A 246 -26.90 52.69 36.75
CA LEU A 246 -26.82 54.12 36.37
C LEU A 246 -28.20 54.75 36.06
N LYS A 247 -29.29 54.14 36.55
CA LYS A 247 -30.67 54.66 36.49
C LYS A 247 -31.26 54.80 37.89
#